data_AF-A0A532E5Z2-F1
#
_entry.id   AF-A0A532E5Z2-F1
#
_cell.length_a   1.000
_cell.length_b   1.000
_cell.length_c   1.000
_cell.angle_alpha   90.00
_cell.angle_beta   90.00
_cell.angle_gamma   90.00
#
_symmetry.space_group_name_H-M   'P 1'
#
loop_
_entity.id
_entity.type
_entity.pdbx_description
1 polymer ?
#
loop_
_entity_poly.entity_id
_entity_poly.type
_entity_poly.pdbx_seq_one_letter_code
_entity_poly.pdbx_strand_id
1 'polypeptide(L)'
;MNRVNQAAWIPMCCVCRQVRDDPPKTDLPTRAVPEQWMSLKSILRLYRIAENGYRLTHTYCPQCFDHFMEQLAFKRQRQDCDSPLSGEVLSAESNTILAHQE
;
A
#
# COMPACT_ATOMS: atom_id res chain seq x y z
N MET A 1 11.14 -37.09 20.01
CA MET A 1 11.96 -36.21 19.14
C MET A 1 11.43 -34.78 19.27
N ASN A 2 12.23 -33.91 19.89
CA ASN A 2 11.83 -32.57 20.30
C ASN A 2 11.70 -31.63 19.10
N ARG A 3 10.47 -31.20 18.77
CA ARG A 3 10.28 -30.02 17.93
C ARG A 3 10.75 -28.84 18.78
N VAL A 4 11.94 -28.35 18.46
CA VAL A 4 12.48 -27.09 19.00
C VAL A 4 11.38 -26.05 18.91
N ASN A 5 11.08 -25.39 20.03
CA ASN A 5 10.14 -24.28 20.19
C ASN A 5 10.41 -23.16 19.16
N GLN A 6 10.01 -23.32 17.90
CA GLN A 6 10.04 -22.24 16.93
C GLN A 6 8.84 -21.37 17.21
N ALA A 7 9.10 -20.16 17.72
CA ALA A 7 8.07 -19.17 17.93
C ALA A 7 7.33 -18.91 16.59
N ALA A 8 6.00 -18.87 16.63
CA ALA A 8 5.21 -18.56 15.45
C ALA A 8 5.45 -17.09 15.06
N TRP A 9 5.76 -16.83 13.78
CA TRP A 9 5.87 -15.48 13.26
C TRP A 9 4.50 -15.02 12.76
N ILE A 10 3.94 -14.00 13.40
CA ILE A 10 2.59 -13.50 13.09
C ILE A 10 2.72 -12.11 12.46
N PRO A 11 2.35 -11.93 11.19
CA PRO A 11 2.34 -10.61 10.54
C PRO A 11 1.24 -9.72 11.12
N MET A 12 1.60 -8.52 11.56
CA MET A 12 0.71 -7.49 12.09
C MET A 12 0.69 -6.28 11.16
N CYS A 13 -0.50 -5.75 10.89
CA CYS A 13 -0.68 -4.51 10.16
C CYS A 13 -0.21 -3.31 11.00
N CYS A 14 0.71 -2.52 10.47
CA CYS A 14 1.26 -1.32 11.10
C CYS A 14 0.20 -0.27 11.44
N VAL A 15 -0.94 -0.28 10.74
CA VAL A 15 -1.98 0.74 10.86
C VAL A 15 -3.10 0.27 11.78
N CYS A 16 -3.80 -0.81 11.41
CA CYS A 16 -4.98 -1.27 12.14
C CYS A 16 -4.67 -2.29 13.24
N ARG A 17 -3.41 -2.74 13.39
CA ARG A 17 -2.95 -3.74 14.38
C ARG A 17 -3.65 -5.10 14.31
N GLN A 18 -4.40 -5.35 13.23
CA GLN A 18 -4.88 -6.69 12.92
C GLN A 18 -3.72 -7.55 12.43
N VAL A 19 -3.81 -8.85 12.67
CA VAL A 19 -2.81 -9.84 12.28
C VAL A 19 -3.35 -10.74 11.16
N ARG A 20 -2.45 -11.20 10.30
CA ARG A 20 -2.76 -12.13 9.22
C ARG A 20 -2.96 -13.54 9.76
N ASP A 21 -4.06 -14.16 9.37
CA ASP A 21 -4.28 -15.59 9.53
C ASP A 21 -3.51 -16.34 8.45
N ASP A 22 -2.30 -16.79 8.80
CA ASP A 22 -1.44 -17.59 7.94
C ASP A 22 -1.44 -19.01 8.53
N PRO A 23 -2.45 -19.85 8.22
CA PRO A 23 -2.52 -21.19 8.76
C PRO A 23 -1.24 -21.94 8.37
N PRO A 24 -0.66 -22.73 9.28
CA PRO A 24 0.53 -23.51 8.97
C PRO A 24 0.22 -24.39 7.77
N LYS A 25 0.90 -24.11 6.65
CA LYS A 25 0.70 -24.75 5.33
C LYS A 25 0.46 -26.24 5.51
N THR A 26 -0.79 -26.66 5.37
CA THR A 26 -1.08 -28.05 5.00
C THR A 26 -0.78 -28.14 3.51
N ASP A 27 -0.06 -29.19 3.09
CA ASP A 27 0.48 -29.38 1.72
C ASP A 27 -0.60 -29.54 0.61
N LEU A 28 -1.82 -29.07 0.86
CA LEU A 28 -2.92 -29.11 -0.09
C LEU A 28 -3.10 -27.74 -0.73
N PRO A 29 -3.16 -27.65 -2.07
CA PRO A 29 -3.50 -26.42 -2.77
C PRO A 29 -5.00 -26.14 -2.55
N THR A 30 -5.33 -25.61 -1.37
CA THR A 30 -6.67 -25.15 -1.08
C THR A 30 -6.90 -23.87 -1.88
N ARG A 31 -7.92 -23.92 -2.76
CA ARG A 31 -8.45 -22.78 -3.55
C ARG A 31 -8.21 -21.46 -2.85
N ALA A 32 -7.72 -20.44 -3.58
CA ALA A 32 -7.44 -19.09 -3.10
C ALA A 32 -8.48 -18.58 -2.09
N VAL A 33 -8.25 -18.89 -0.81
CA VAL A 33 -9.07 -18.37 0.28
C VAL A 33 -8.60 -16.92 0.45
N PRO A 34 -9.51 -15.94 0.50
CA PRO A 34 -9.13 -14.57 0.77
C PRO A 34 -8.31 -14.51 2.04
N GLU A 35 -7.17 -13.81 1.98
CA GLU A 35 -6.32 -13.60 3.14
C GLU A 35 -7.13 -12.95 4.27
N GLN A 36 -7.24 -13.62 5.41
CA GLN A 36 -8.05 -13.15 6.52
C GLN A 36 -7.17 -12.38 7.53
N TRP A 37 -7.67 -11.23 7.96
CA TRP A 37 -7.05 -10.39 9.00
C TRP A 37 -7.97 -10.33 10.20
N MET A 38 -7.43 -10.49 11.41
CA MET A 38 -8.21 -10.48 12.65
C MET A 38 -7.40 -10.00 13.86
N SER A 39 -8.00 -9.96 15.04
CA SER A 39 -7.28 -9.54 16.26
C SER A 39 -6.22 -10.57 16.68
N LEU A 40 -5.11 -10.10 17.27
CA LEU A 40 -4.07 -10.98 17.82
C LEU A 40 -4.65 -11.98 18.83
N LYS A 41 -5.54 -11.52 19.72
CA LYS A 41 -6.22 -12.36 20.71
C LYS A 41 -7.00 -13.50 20.05
N SER A 42 -7.64 -13.24 18.91
CA SER A 42 -8.37 -14.26 18.16
C SER A 42 -7.44 -15.34 17.62
N ILE A 43 -6.32 -14.94 16.99
CA ILE A 43 -5.29 -15.88 16.47
C ILE A 43 -4.68 -16.71 17.59
N LEU A 44 -4.26 -16.08 18.70
CA LEU A 44 -3.66 -16.80 19.83
C LEU A 44 -4.62 -17.84 20.41
N ARG A 45 -5.92 -17.48 20.52
CA ARG A 45 -6.96 -18.41 20.98
C ARG A 45 -7.22 -19.53 19.98
N LEU A 46 -7.30 -19.21 18.69
CA LEU A 46 -7.61 -20.17 17.61
C LEU A 46 -6.53 -21.25 17.52
N TYR A 47 -5.26 -20.84 17.54
CA TYR A 47 -4.11 -21.74 17.40
C TYR A 47 -3.51 -22.20 18.73
N ARG A 48 -4.12 -21.84 19.86
CA ARG A 48 -3.65 -22.17 21.22
C ARG A 48 -2.18 -21.81 21.45
N ILE A 49 -1.76 -20.65 20.96
CA ILE A 49 -0.39 -20.15 21.06
C ILE A 49 -0.23 -19.48 22.43
N ALA A 50 0.80 -19.88 23.18
CA ALA A 50 1.15 -19.26 24.45
C ALA A 50 1.66 -17.81 24.26
N GLU A 51 1.55 -16.97 25.28
CA GLU A 51 1.96 -15.56 25.19
C GLU A 51 3.44 -15.35 24.82
N ASN A 52 4.31 -16.29 25.18
CA ASN A 52 5.73 -16.30 24.81
C ASN A 52 6.05 -17.18 23.59
N GLY A 53 5.02 -17.76 22.95
CA GLY A 53 5.13 -18.70 21.84
C GLY A 53 5.13 -18.06 20.45
N TYR A 54 5.16 -16.72 20.35
CA TYR A 54 5.13 -16.02 19.08
C TYR A 54 6.03 -14.79 19.03
N ARG A 55 6.28 -14.33 17.81
CA ARG A 55 6.93 -13.07 17.47
C ARG A 55 6.08 -12.35 16.43
N LEU A 56 5.96 -11.03 16.57
CA LEU A 56 5.26 -10.20 15.60
C LEU A 56 6.23 -9.75 14.51
N THR A 57 5.77 -9.76 13.27
CA THR A 57 6.41 -9.04 12.17
C THR A 57 5.48 -7.92 11.72
N HIS A 58 6.02 -6.84 11.15
CA HIS A 58 5.24 -5.67 10.74
C HIS A 58 5.07 -5.63 9.22
N THR A 59 3.86 -5.35 8.77
CA THR A 59 3.48 -5.23 7.35
C THR A 59 2.21 -4.35 7.22
N TYR A 60 1.62 -4.24 6.04
CA TYR A 60 0.32 -3.60 5.82
C TYR A 60 -0.72 -4.63 5.39
N CYS A 61 -1.94 -4.54 5.94
CA CYS A 61 -3.06 -5.29 5.37
C CYS A 61 -3.53 -4.62 4.05
N PRO A 62 -4.16 -5.37 3.13
CA PRO A 62 -4.61 -4.84 1.84
C PRO A 62 -5.45 -3.56 1.98
N GLN A 63 -6.41 -3.56 2.90
CA GLN A 63 -7.27 -2.40 3.16
C GLN A 63 -6.49 -1.13 3.53
N CYS A 64 -5.50 -1.26 4.42
CA CYS A 64 -4.69 -0.11 4.84
C CYS A 64 -3.69 0.32 3.77
N PHE A 65 -3.19 -0.63 2.98
CA PHE A 65 -2.31 -0.33 1.85
C PHE A 65 -3.07 0.41 0.74
N ASP A 66 -4.25 -0.06 0.36
CA ASP A 66 -5.09 0.55 -0.67
C ASP A 66 -5.48 1.98 -0.26
N HIS A 67 -5.91 2.18 0.99
CA HIS A 67 -6.22 3.50 1.51
C HIS A 67 -5.01 4.46 1.45
N PHE A 68 -3.81 3.96 1.76
CA PHE A 68 -2.59 4.76 1.65
C PHE A 68 -2.29 5.13 0.19
N MET A 69 -2.44 4.18 -0.73
CA MET A 69 -2.20 4.40 -2.16
C MET A 69 -3.21 5.37 -2.78
N GLU A 70 -4.49 5.30 -2.40
CA GLU A 70 -5.53 6.25 -2.82
C GLU A 70 -5.18 7.68 -2.39
N GLN A 71 -4.73 7.87 -1.15
CA GLN A 71 -4.28 9.19 -0.68
C GLN A 71 -3.09 9.72 -1.48
N LEU A 72 -2.15 8.87 -1.86
CA LEU A 72 -1.00 9.25 -2.68
C LEU A 72 -1.40 9.60 -4.12
N ALA A 73 -2.38 8.90 -4.69
CA ALA A 73 -2.91 9.22 -6.01
C ALA A 73 -3.62 10.57 -6.01
N PHE A 74 -4.45 10.84 -4.99
CA PHE A 74 -5.16 12.12 -4.85
C PHE A 74 -4.20 13.31 -4.67
N LYS A 75 -3.13 13.14 -3.91
CA LYS A 75 -2.11 14.19 -3.71
C LYS A 75 -1.37 14.55 -5.00
N ARG A 76 -1.07 13.57 -5.86
CA ARG A 76 -0.46 13.82 -7.17
C ARG A 76 -1.39 14.64 -8.08
N GLN A 77 -2.68 14.30 -8.11
CA GLN A 77 -3.65 15.00 -8.95
C GLN A 77 -3.81 16.49 -8.59
N ARG A 78 -3.65 16.87 -7.31
CA ARG A 78 -3.71 18.29 -6.91
C ARG A 78 -2.45 19.08 -7.25
N GLN A 79 -1.32 18.41 -7.40
CA GLN A 79 -0.05 19.06 -7.70
C GLN A 79 0.03 19.51 -9.18
N ASP A 80 -0.71 18.86 -10.08
CA ASP A 80 -0.77 19.21 -11.50
C ASP A 80 -1.69 20.42 -11.81
N CYS A 81 -2.57 20.83 -10.88
CA CYS A 81 -3.46 21.98 -11.07
C CYS A 81 -2.97 23.28 -10.43
N ASP A 82 -1.86 23.26 -9.70
CA ASP A 82 -1.31 24.41 -8.96
C ASP A 82 -0.09 25.05 -9.65
N SER A 83 0.15 24.76 -10.94
CA SER A 83 1.10 25.58 -11.73
C SER A 83 0.48 26.95 -12.02
N PRO A 84 1.07 28.07 -11.58
CA PRO A 84 0.63 29.39 -11.99
C PRO A 84 0.87 29.50 -13.50
N LEU A 85 -0.21 29.65 -14.28
CA LEU A 85 -0.14 30.13 -15.65
C LEU A 85 0.36 31.58 -15.62
N SER A 86 1.68 31.77 -15.53
CA SER A 86 2.35 33.03 -15.84
C SER A 86 3.00 32.88 -17.21
N GLY A 87 2.23 33.23 -18.23
CA GLY A 87 2.65 33.30 -19.61
C GLY A 87 1.80 34.33 -20.32
N GLU A 88 2.11 35.60 -20.07
CA GLU A 88 1.58 36.74 -20.81
C GLU A 88 1.76 36.51 -22.31
N VAL A 89 0.65 36.40 -23.04
CA VAL A 89 0.68 36.46 -24.51
C VAL A 89 0.86 37.91 -24.89
N LEU A 90 2.12 38.36 -24.95
CA LEU A 90 2.48 39.65 -25.53
C LEU A 90 2.82 39.46 -27.01
N SER A 91 1.93 40.05 -27.81
CA SER A 91 2.01 40.44 -29.22
C SER A 91 3.40 40.48 -29.85
N ALA A 92 3.56 39.81 -30.99
CA ALA A 92 4.56 40.15 -31.98
C ALA A 92 3.86 40.30 -33.34
N GLU A 93 3.54 41.56 -33.68
CA GLU A 93 3.12 41.96 -35.02
C GLU A 93 4.25 41.60 -36.01
N SER A 94 3.95 40.71 -36.94
CA SER A 94 4.87 40.41 -38.05
C SER A 94 4.76 41.51 -39.12
N ASN A 95 5.59 42.53 -38.98
CA ASN A 95 5.90 43.46 -40.06
C ASN A 95 6.64 42.69 -41.18
N THR A 96 5.94 42.39 -42.26
CA THR A 96 6.57 41.92 -43.51
C THR A 96 6.79 43.15 -44.40
N ILE A 97 8.01 43.67 -44.44
CA ILE A 97 8.47 44.59 -45.47
C ILE A 97 9.40 43.79 -46.41
N LEU A 98 9.00 43.66 -47.68
CA LEU A 98 9.77 43.96 -48.90
C LEU A 98 9.31 43.07 -50.07
N ALA A 99 8.63 43.69 -51.04
CA ALA A 99 8.83 43.39 -52.45
C ALA A 99 8.50 44.65 -53.25
N HIS A 100 9.50 45.50 -53.44
CA HIS A 100 9.54 46.45 -54.56
C HIS A 100 10.23 45.75 -55.73
N GLN A 101 9.48 45.65 -56.83
CA GLN A 101 9.87 45.87 -58.24
C GLN A 101 11.20 45.28 -58.74
N GLU A 102 11.14 44.55 -59.87
CA GLU A 102 11.22 45.10 -61.23
C GLU A 102 10.33 44.31 -62.20
#